data_AF-A0A6A4R3V2-F1
#
_entry.id   AF-A0A6A4R3V2-F1
#
_cell.length_a   1.000
_cell.length_b   1.000
_cell.length_c   1.000
_cell.angle_alpha   90.00
_cell.angle_beta   90.00
_cell.angle_gamma   90.00
#
_symmetry.space_group_name_H-M   'P 1'
#
loop_
_entity.id
_entity.type
_entity.pdbx_description
1 polymer ?
#
loop_
_entity_poly.entity_id
_entity_poly.type
_entity_poly.pdbx_seq_one_letter_code
_entity_poly.pdbx_strand_id
1 'polypeptide(L)'
;MDIYHIDSTTSTPSHASSPGTGGVCLMKIAWKEDQHPSFINFISTFLSANSFRLNFAPIAADFIFNCGGLSVAFIFVTNWDCNNVSSIFTRVQKLKTQFARFYVVITLPSKEQIDSFTKSYFKFGMVIGKPTFVPVQDIEMGFEKMIKIAHSSGGRT
;
A
#
# COMPACT_ATOMS: atom_id res chain seq x y z
N MET A 1 -8.69 -7.40 -64.92
CA MET A 1 -7.48 -8.15 -64.53
C MET A 1 -6.31 -7.18 -64.66
N ASP A 2 -5.59 -6.77 -63.63
CA ASP A 2 -5.49 -7.26 -62.26
C ASP A 2 -5.19 -6.13 -61.27
N ILE A 3 -5.67 -6.36 -60.04
CA ILE A 3 -5.50 -5.54 -58.84
C ILE A 3 -4.11 -5.82 -58.26
N TYR A 4 -3.36 -4.77 -57.93
CA TYR A 4 -2.28 -4.82 -56.92
C TYR A 4 -2.41 -3.55 -56.07
N HIS A 5 -3.22 -3.59 -55.00
CA HIS A 5 -2.81 -3.85 -53.61
C HIS A 5 -1.65 -2.96 -53.13
N ILE A 6 -2.04 -1.81 -52.56
CA ILE A 6 -1.20 -0.96 -51.71
C ILE A 6 -1.05 -1.71 -50.38
N ASP A 7 0.17 -2.14 -50.05
CA ASP A 7 0.48 -2.56 -48.69
C ASP A 7 1.31 -1.46 -48.02
N SER A 8 0.60 -0.58 -47.30
CA SER A 8 1.22 0.40 -46.41
C SER A 8 1.53 -0.32 -45.11
N THR A 9 2.76 -0.84 -45.00
CA THR A 9 3.28 -1.34 -43.73
C THR A 9 3.42 -0.18 -42.76
N THR A 10 2.33 0.06 -42.03
CA THR A 10 2.31 0.89 -40.84
C THR A 10 3.01 0.08 -39.76
N SER A 11 4.32 0.29 -39.62
CA SER A 11 5.07 -0.19 -38.47
C SER A 11 4.51 0.49 -37.22
N THR A 12 3.62 -0.22 -36.55
CA THR A 12 3.16 0.10 -35.20
C THR A 12 4.39 0.33 -34.32
N PRO A 13 4.51 1.45 -33.60
CA PRO A 13 5.56 1.58 -32.62
C PRO A 13 5.31 0.49 -31.59
N SER A 14 6.24 -0.47 -31.49
CA SER A 14 6.34 -1.30 -30.31
C SER A 14 6.46 -0.33 -29.14
N HIS A 15 5.46 -0.36 -28.24
CA HIS A 15 5.54 0.32 -26.96
C HIS A 15 6.73 -0.29 -26.21
N ALA A 16 7.91 0.27 -26.45
CA ALA A 16 9.03 0.17 -25.57
C ALA A 16 8.53 0.73 -24.24
N SER A 17 8.29 -0.15 -23.27
CA SER A 17 8.12 0.24 -21.88
C SER A 17 9.37 1.02 -21.49
N SER A 18 9.24 2.34 -21.43
CA SER A 18 10.30 3.23 -20.97
C SER A 18 10.82 2.70 -19.63
N PRO A 19 12.15 2.67 -19.38
CA PRO A 19 12.73 2.25 -18.10
C PRO A 19 12.36 3.18 -16.91
N GLY A 20 11.44 4.12 -17.09
CA GLY A 20 11.04 5.14 -16.10
C GLY A 20 9.76 4.87 -15.33
N THR A 21 8.96 3.85 -15.67
CA THR A 21 7.55 3.73 -15.20
C THR A 21 7.37 2.95 -13.89
N GLY A 22 8.42 2.83 -13.06
CA GLY A 22 8.33 2.20 -11.74
C GLY A 22 7.70 3.13 -10.70
N GLY A 23 6.81 2.60 -9.87
CA GLY A 23 6.22 3.33 -8.75
C GLY A 23 7.25 3.68 -7.67
N VAL A 24 6.85 4.56 -6.74
CA VAL A 24 7.67 4.92 -5.57
C VAL A 24 6.91 4.54 -4.31
N CYS A 25 7.57 3.85 -3.39
CA CYS A 25 7.09 3.62 -2.03
C CYS A 25 7.92 4.50 -1.07
N LEU A 26 7.27 5.46 -0.43
CA LEU A 26 7.83 6.21 0.68
C LEU A 26 7.54 5.45 1.98
N MET A 27 8.56 5.18 2.77
CA MET A 27 8.44 4.59 4.10
C MET A 27 8.86 5.59 5.19
N LYS A 28 8.10 5.63 6.28
CA LYS A 28 8.39 6.49 7.42
C LYS A 28 9.71 6.09 8.09
N ILE A 29 10.58 7.07 8.31
CA ILE A 29 11.89 6.86 8.95
C ILE A 29 11.75 6.22 10.34
N ALA A 30 10.90 6.78 11.21
CA ALA A 30 10.69 6.22 12.56
C ALA A 30 10.13 4.78 12.51
N TRP A 31 9.26 4.48 11.54
CA TRP A 31 8.71 3.11 11.41
C TRP A 31 9.82 2.12 11.03
N LYS A 32 10.73 2.51 10.12
CA LYS A 32 11.91 1.73 9.75
C LYS A 32 12.82 1.47 10.96
N GLU A 33 13.03 2.47 11.80
CA GLU A 33 13.90 2.38 12.99
C GLU A 33 13.36 1.39 14.03
N ASP A 34 12.03 1.23 14.10
CA ASP A 34 11.37 0.23 14.96
C ASP A 34 11.48 -1.21 14.41
N GLN A 35 11.97 -1.40 13.19
CA GLN A 35 12.05 -2.71 12.54
C GLN A 35 13.45 -3.31 12.57
N HIS A 36 13.51 -4.65 12.57
CA HIS A 36 14.77 -5.38 12.40
C HIS A 36 15.39 -5.14 11.00
N PRO A 37 16.73 -4.96 10.86
CA PRO A 37 17.36 -4.68 9.56
C PRO A 37 17.09 -5.70 8.46
N SER A 38 17.05 -7.00 8.78
CA SER A 38 16.74 -8.05 7.78
C SER A 38 15.36 -7.88 7.17
N PHE A 39 14.42 -7.35 7.93
CA PHE A 39 13.06 -7.12 7.50
C PHE A 39 12.97 -5.91 6.55
N ILE A 40 13.78 -4.87 6.76
CA ILE A 40 13.93 -3.77 5.80
C ILE A 40 14.51 -4.28 4.47
N ASN A 41 15.48 -5.20 4.52
CA ASN A 41 16.04 -5.80 3.31
C ASN A 41 15.00 -6.63 2.53
N PHE A 42 14.18 -7.41 3.25
CA PHE A 42 13.04 -8.10 2.65
C PHE A 42 12.09 -7.13 1.95
N ILE A 43 11.66 -6.05 2.62
CA ILE A 43 10.75 -5.03 2.05
C ILE A 43 11.35 -4.42 0.79
N SER A 44 12.63 -4.03 0.83
CA SER A 44 13.31 -3.44 -0.32
C SER A 44 13.33 -4.40 -1.53
N THR A 45 13.61 -5.68 -1.28
CA THR A 45 13.64 -6.73 -2.31
C THR A 45 12.23 -6.98 -2.87
N PHE A 46 11.24 -7.11 -1.99
CA PHE A 46 9.85 -7.32 -2.35
C PHE A 46 9.28 -6.16 -3.18
N LEU A 47 9.55 -4.91 -2.79
CA LEU A 47 9.13 -3.73 -3.54
C LEU A 47 9.77 -3.66 -4.93
N SER A 48 11.08 -3.95 -5.01
CA SER A 48 11.81 -3.95 -6.28
C SER A 48 11.25 -5.00 -7.25
N ALA A 49 10.95 -6.21 -6.75
CA ALA A 49 10.31 -7.27 -7.54
C ALA A 49 8.90 -6.88 -8.03
N ASN A 50 8.24 -5.92 -7.35
CA ASN A 50 6.91 -5.42 -7.69
C ASN A 50 6.93 -4.04 -8.38
N SER A 51 8.08 -3.64 -8.97
CA SER A 51 8.27 -2.38 -9.69
C SER A 51 8.06 -1.11 -8.84
N PHE A 52 8.37 -1.18 -7.55
CA PHE A 52 8.42 -0.03 -6.64
C PHE A 52 9.84 0.24 -6.14
N ARG A 53 10.27 1.50 -6.24
CA ARG A 53 11.50 1.97 -5.58
C ARG A 53 11.18 2.39 -4.15
N LEU A 54 11.95 1.89 -3.18
CA LEU A 54 11.82 2.26 -1.77
C LEU A 54 12.63 3.53 -1.47
N ASN A 55 11.96 4.51 -0.87
CA ASN A 55 12.55 5.75 -0.36
C ASN A 55 12.13 5.95 1.10
N PHE A 56 12.97 6.61 1.90
CA PHE A 56 12.66 6.92 3.29
C PHE A 56 12.37 8.42 3.45
N ALA A 57 11.32 8.76 4.21
CA ALA A 57 10.91 10.15 4.40
C ALA A 57 10.26 10.38 5.77
N PRO A 58 10.30 11.62 6.31
CA PRO A 58 9.57 11.99 7.51
C PRO A 58 8.08 12.22 7.20
N ILE A 59 7.35 11.14 6.92
CA ILE A 59 5.92 11.17 6.57
C ILE A 59 5.03 10.81 7.77
N ALA A 60 3.77 11.26 7.71
CA ALA A 60 2.78 11.02 8.76
C ALA A 60 2.15 9.61 8.69
N ALA A 61 1.95 9.07 7.49
CA ALA A 61 1.60 7.67 7.24
C ALA A 61 2.83 6.76 7.44
N ASP A 62 2.65 5.45 7.58
CA ASP A 62 3.79 4.52 7.63
C ASP A 62 4.35 4.28 6.23
N PHE A 63 3.47 4.18 5.23
CA PHE A 63 3.82 4.04 3.83
C PHE A 63 2.97 4.95 2.94
N ILE A 64 3.57 5.47 1.87
CA ILE A 64 2.84 6.12 0.76
C ILE A 64 3.35 5.53 -0.55
N PHE A 65 2.44 4.93 -1.30
CA PHE A 65 2.71 4.42 -2.63
C PHE A 65 2.26 5.43 -3.66
N ASN A 66 3.14 5.76 -4.59
CA ASN A 66 2.88 6.58 -5.75
C ASN A 66 3.02 5.71 -7.00
N CYS A 67 1.92 5.50 -7.72
CA CYS A 67 1.89 4.71 -8.95
C CYS A 67 0.88 5.33 -9.92
N GLY A 68 1.25 5.54 -11.18
CA GLY A 68 0.34 6.08 -12.20
C GLY A 68 -0.24 7.46 -11.87
N GLY A 69 0.55 8.35 -11.24
CA GLY A 69 0.12 9.70 -10.86
C GLY A 69 -0.80 9.77 -9.65
N LEU A 70 -1.07 8.63 -8.98
CA LEU A 70 -1.94 8.56 -7.81
C LEU A 70 -1.17 8.12 -6.57
N SER A 71 -1.49 8.76 -5.44
CA SER A 71 -0.93 8.42 -4.12
C SER A 71 -1.94 7.62 -3.29
N VAL A 72 -1.44 6.59 -2.60
CA VAL A 72 -2.19 5.79 -1.62
C VAL A 72 -1.39 5.73 -0.33
N ALA A 73 -1.99 6.15 0.78
CA ALA A 73 -1.37 6.14 2.09
C ALA A 73 -1.81 4.92 2.91
N PHE A 74 -0.89 4.40 3.72
CA PHE A 74 -1.13 3.27 4.60
C PHE A 74 -0.62 3.55 6.02
N ILE A 75 -1.41 3.15 7.02
CA ILE A 75 -0.89 2.75 8.33
C ILE A 75 -0.71 1.23 8.29
N PHE A 76 0.41 0.72 8.79
CA PHE A 76 0.64 -0.71 8.93
C PHE A 76 0.90 -1.06 10.39
N VAL A 77 -0.13 -1.61 11.03
CA VAL A 77 -0.08 -2.15 12.40
C VAL A 77 0.39 -3.61 12.33
N THR A 78 1.70 -3.83 12.51
CA THR A 78 2.32 -5.17 12.43
C THR A 78 2.14 -6.00 13.71
N ASN A 79 1.84 -5.35 14.83
CA ASN A 79 1.54 -6.01 16.10
C ASN A 79 0.35 -5.31 16.77
N TRP A 80 -0.75 -6.05 16.95
CA TRP A 80 -1.94 -5.54 17.64
C TRP A 80 -1.77 -5.65 19.16
N ASP A 81 -1.67 -4.50 19.83
CA ASP A 81 -1.68 -4.39 21.28
C ASP A 81 -2.99 -3.74 21.76
N CYS A 82 -3.77 -4.52 22.52
CA CYS A 82 -5.04 -4.07 23.07
C CYS A 82 -4.91 -2.95 24.12
N ASN A 83 -3.70 -2.70 24.64
CA ASN A 83 -3.44 -1.62 25.59
C ASN A 83 -3.11 -0.28 24.90
N ASN A 84 -2.67 -0.32 23.63
CA ASN A 84 -2.25 0.87 22.87
C ASN A 84 -3.25 1.31 21.78
N VAL A 85 -4.49 0.81 21.89
CA VAL A 85 -5.56 1.00 20.91
C VAL A 85 -5.85 2.48 20.62
N SER A 86 -5.85 3.32 21.67
CA SER A 86 -6.16 4.76 21.55
C SER A 86 -5.20 5.50 20.62
N SER A 87 -3.91 5.16 20.66
CA SER A 87 -2.89 5.78 19.81
C SER A 87 -3.13 5.44 18.34
N ILE A 88 -3.43 4.17 18.05
CA ILE A 88 -3.72 3.69 16.70
C ILE A 88 -4.95 4.43 16.14
N PHE A 89 -6.09 4.40 16.83
CA PHE A 89 -7.31 5.00 16.29
C PHE A 89 -7.26 6.53 16.21
N THR A 90 -6.59 7.20 17.14
CA THR A 90 -6.37 8.65 17.05
C THR A 90 -5.56 9.00 15.81
N ARG A 91 -4.49 8.23 15.54
CA ARG A 91 -3.69 8.40 14.32
C ARG A 91 -4.52 8.15 13.06
N VAL A 92 -5.32 7.08 13.03
CA VAL A 92 -6.24 6.78 11.91
C VAL A 92 -7.22 7.93 11.68
N GLN A 93 -7.84 8.46 12.73
CA GLN A 93 -8.79 9.58 12.63
C GLN A 93 -8.15 10.86 12.13
N LYS A 94 -6.89 11.11 12.47
CA LYS A 94 -6.13 12.25 11.95
C LYS A 94 -5.77 12.06 10.48
N LEU A 95 -5.29 10.88 10.08
CA LEU A 95 -4.83 10.66 8.70
C LEU A 95 -5.98 10.51 7.70
N LYS A 96 -7.16 10.01 8.11
CA LYS A 96 -8.32 9.89 7.21
C LYS A 96 -8.79 11.24 6.65
N THR A 97 -8.48 12.36 7.32
CA THR A 97 -8.82 13.70 6.81
C THR A 97 -7.74 14.28 5.91
N GLN A 98 -6.55 13.67 5.85
CA GLN A 98 -5.39 14.16 5.10
C GLN A 98 -5.21 13.44 3.76
N PHE A 99 -5.68 12.20 3.64
CA PHE A 99 -5.46 11.37 2.46
C PHE A 99 -6.78 10.89 1.87
N ALA A 100 -6.99 11.17 0.57
CA ALA A 100 -8.17 10.70 -0.15
C ALA A 100 -8.22 9.17 -0.32
N ARG A 101 -7.05 8.52 -0.45
CA ARG A 101 -6.90 7.06 -0.51
C ARG A 101 -6.06 6.61 0.67
N PHE A 102 -6.75 6.15 1.72
CA PHE A 102 -6.13 5.78 2.97
C PHE A 102 -6.64 4.42 3.44
N TYR A 103 -5.70 3.54 3.77
CA TYR A 103 -5.97 2.19 4.22
C TYR A 103 -5.20 1.91 5.51
N VAL A 104 -5.76 1.05 6.35
CA VAL A 104 -5.10 0.56 7.56
C VAL A 104 -4.90 -0.94 7.39
N VAL A 105 -3.66 -1.37 7.19
CA VAL A 105 -3.32 -2.80 7.18
C VAL A 105 -2.98 -3.20 8.60
N ILE A 106 -3.53 -4.31 9.06
CA ILE A 106 -3.39 -4.75 10.45
C ILE A 106 -3.20 -6.26 10.52
N THR A 107 -2.14 -6.68 11.20
CA THR A 107 -1.83 -8.09 11.43
C THR A 107 -2.62 -8.61 12.64
N LEU A 108 -3.51 -9.59 12.39
CA LEU A 108 -4.39 -10.22 13.39
C LEU A 108 -4.37 -11.76 13.22
N PRO A 109 -3.27 -12.44 13.57
CA PRO A 109 -3.12 -13.88 13.39
C PRO A 109 -4.11 -14.74 14.18
N SER A 110 -4.62 -14.26 15.31
CA SER A 110 -5.49 -15.06 16.18
C SER A 110 -6.93 -14.53 16.26
N LYS A 111 -7.86 -15.44 16.53
CA LYS A 111 -9.27 -15.09 16.79
C LYS A 111 -9.41 -14.08 17.94
N GLU A 112 -8.63 -14.23 18.99
CA GLU A 112 -8.64 -13.32 20.15
C GLU A 112 -8.26 -11.89 19.75
N GLN A 113 -7.25 -11.74 18.89
CA GLN A 113 -6.87 -10.43 18.36
C GLN A 113 -7.95 -9.87 17.44
N ILE A 114 -8.58 -10.69 16.60
CA ILE A 114 -9.72 -10.27 15.77
C ILE A 114 -10.89 -9.78 16.63
N ASP A 115 -11.23 -10.51 17.69
CA ASP A 115 -12.32 -10.15 18.61
C ASP A 115 -11.99 -8.85 19.37
N SER A 116 -10.75 -8.72 19.84
CA SER A 116 -10.24 -7.51 20.51
C SER A 116 -10.23 -6.28 19.60
N PHE A 117 -9.76 -6.46 18.36
CA PHE A 117 -9.81 -5.44 17.31
C PHE A 117 -11.25 -5.02 17.01
N THR A 118 -12.16 -5.98 16.81
CA THR A 118 -13.56 -5.71 16.48
C THR A 118 -14.25 -4.89 17.57
N LYS A 119 -14.06 -5.27 18.85
CA LYS A 119 -14.57 -4.50 19.99
C LYS A 119 -14.03 -3.06 19.98
N SER A 120 -12.74 -2.91 19.73
CA SER A 120 -12.07 -1.62 19.67
C SER A 120 -12.55 -0.76 18.50
N TYR A 121 -12.72 -1.35 17.32
CA TYR A 121 -13.22 -0.70 16.11
C TYR A 121 -14.55 0.01 16.37
N PHE A 122 -15.51 -0.69 17.00
CA PHE A 122 -16.79 -0.12 17.36
C PHE A 122 -16.70 0.89 18.52
N LYS A 123 -15.88 0.61 19.54
CA LYS A 123 -15.65 1.54 20.67
C LYS A 123 -15.16 2.91 20.21
N PHE A 124 -14.30 2.96 19.20
CA PHE A 124 -13.77 4.21 18.65
C PHE A 124 -14.62 4.84 17.54
N GLY A 125 -15.85 4.33 17.34
CA GLY A 125 -16.81 4.91 16.41
C GLY A 125 -16.35 4.85 14.96
N MET A 126 -15.60 3.82 14.57
CA MET A 126 -15.21 3.65 13.17
C MET A 126 -16.43 3.29 12.32
N VAL A 127 -16.47 3.89 11.12
CA VAL A 127 -17.51 3.62 10.12
C VAL A 127 -16.94 2.65 9.10
N ILE A 128 -17.71 1.61 8.78
CA ILE A 128 -17.35 0.59 7.80
C ILE A 128 -16.91 1.26 6.49
N GLY A 129 -15.69 0.93 6.05
CA GLY A 129 -15.12 1.41 4.79
C GLY A 129 -14.50 2.81 4.81
N LYS A 130 -14.44 3.52 5.96
CA LYS A 130 -13.86 4.88 6.03
C LYS A 130 -12.97 5.11 7.28
N PRO A 131 -11.64 4.90 7.21
CA PRO A 131 -10.90 4.26 6.12
C PRO A 131 -11.13 2.75 6.10
N THR A 132 -10.72 2.09 5.01
CA THR A 132 -10.78 0.63 4.92
C THR A 132 -9.69 0.01 5.77
N PHE A 133 -10.09 -0.85 6.71
CA PHE A 133 -9.19 -1.73 7.44
C PHE A 133 -9.02 -3.04 6.67
N VAL A 134 -7.78 -3.50 6.54
CA VAL A 134 -7.38 -4.70 5.82
C VAL A 134 -6.72 -5.64 6.82
N PRO A 135 -7.48 -6.55 7.46
CA PRO A 135 -6.91 -7.54 8.36
C PRO A 135 -6.12 -8.58 7.56
N VAL A 136 -4.94 -8.94 8.05
CA VAL A 136 -4.03 -9.93 7.45
C VAL A 136 -3.49 -10.87 8.52
N GLN A 137 -3.10 -12.08 8.13
CA GLN A 137 -2.59 -13.09 9.07
C GLN A 137 -1.14 -12.83 9.48
N ASP A 138 -0.35 -12.29 8.55
CA ASP A 138 1.08 -12.05 8.72
C ASP A 138 1.49 -10.79 7.95
N ILE A 139 2.77 -10.45 8.08
CA ILE A 139 3.31 -9.21 7.54
C ILE A 139 3.52 -9.28 6.03
N GLU A 140 3.88 -10.46 5.49
CA GLU A 140 4.11 -10.65 4.05
C GLU A 140 2.80 -10.44 3.28
N MET A 141 1.72 -11.05 3.76
CA MET A 141 0.37 -10.84 3.26
C MET A 141 -0.03 -9.36 3.34
N GLY A 142 0.38 -8.66 4.40
CA GLY A 142 0.18 -7.21 4.51
C GLY A 142 0.78 -6.44 3.35
N PHE A 143 2.06 -6.67 3.02
CA PHE A 143 2.70 -6.03 1.87
C PHE A 143 2.08 -6.44 0.54
N GLU A 144 1.73 -7.71 0.37
CA GLU A 144 1.04 -8.19 -0.83
C GLU A 144 -0.28 -7.43 -1.05
N LYS A 145 -1.08 -7.23 0.02
CA LYS A 145 -2.32 -6.44 -0.07
C LYS A 145 -2.04 -4.98 -0.40
N MET A 146 -1.03 -4.37 0.22
CA MET A 146 -0.66 -2.97 -0.04
C MET A 146 -0.29 -2.76 -1.51
N ILE A 147 0.51 -3.67 -2.09
CA ILE A 147 0.89 -3.63 -3.51
C ILE A 147 -0.32 -3.76 -4.41
N LYS A 148 -1.21 -4.74 -4.17
CA LYS A 148 -2.42 -4.92 -4.95
C LYS A 148 -3.33 -3.69 -4.90
N ILE A 149 -3.44 -3.04 -3.74
CA ILE A 149 -4.19 -1.79 -3.58
C ILE A 149 -3.52 -0.64 -4.33
N ALA A 150 -2.20 -0.49 -4.23
CA ALA A 150 -1.44 0.57 -4.90
C ALA A 150 -1.55 0.46 -6.44
N HIS A 151 -1.39 -0.75 -6.99
CA HIS A 151 -1.51 -1.01 -8.42
C HIS A 151 -2.94 -0.83 -8.94
N SER A 152 -3.94 -1.36 -8.23
CA SER A 152 -5.35 -1.19 -8.63
C SER A 152 -5.79 0.28 -8.55
N SER A 153 -5.19 1.08 -7.67
CA SER A 153 -5.45 2.51 -7.59
C SER A 153 -4.83 3.28 -8.75
N GLY A 154 -3.67 2.86 -9.28
CA GLY A 154 -2.97 3.48 -10.41
C GLY A 154 -3.46 3.05 -11.79
N GLY A 155 -4.44 2.15 -11.87
CA GLY A 155 -4.96 1.58 -13.12
C GLY A 155 -6.26 2.23 -13.58
N ARG A 156 -6.15 3.35 -14.30
CA ARG A 156 -7.10 3.75 -15.36
C ARG A 156 -6.47 4.85 -16.22
N THR A 157 -5.76 4.43 -17.26
CA THR A 157 -5.78 4.98 -18.64
C THR A 157 -5.06 3.99 -19.52
#